data_AF-A0A4Y7PKL5-F1
#
_entry.id   AF-A0A4Y7PKL5-F1
#
_cell.length_a   1.000
_cell.length_b   1.000
_cell.length_c   1.000
_cell.angle_alpha   90.00
_cell.angle_beta   90.00
_cell.angle_gamma   90.00
#
_symmetry.space_group_name_H-M   'P 1'
#
loop_
_entity.id
_entity.type
_entity.pdbx_description
1 polymer ?
#
loop_
_entity_poly.entity_id
_entity_poly.type
_entity_poly.pdbx_seq_one_letter_code
_entity_poly.pdbx_strand_id
1 'polypeptide(L)'
;MDVESRFYSVLNTNYIPDQAERVLVEDIILVQESEIFQLEAIIAPILQRLNSLKTSSKAHKALISQARRLPAELVAAIFLLCYVNGKPFGGSLRSHTLCISPPA
;
A
#
# COMPACT_ATOMS: atom_id res chain seq x y z
N MET A 1 -26.17 -1.76 -13.62
CA MET A 1 -27.35 -0.91 -13.35
C MET A 1 -27.68 -1.19 -11.91
N ASP A 2 -27.43 -0.25 -11.00
CA ASP A 2 -27.76 -0.41 -9.60
C ASP A 2 -29.28 -0.45 -9.48
N VAL A 3 -29.85 -1.63 -9.25
CA VAL A 3 -31.25 -1.76 -8.90
C VAL A 3 -31.36 -1.26 -7.47
N GLU A 4 -31.82 -0.03 -7.32
CA GLU A 4 -31.96 0.60 -6.00
C GLU A 4 -32.96 -0.21 -5.16
N SER A 5 -32.50 -0.71 -4.01
CA SER A 5 -33.31 -1.51 -3.10
C SER A 5 -34.53 -0.71 -2.64
N ARG A 6 -35.71 -1.35 -2.56
CA ARG A 6 -36.92 -0.73 -2.02
C ARG A 6 -36.73 -0.18 -0.59
N PHE A 7 -35.75 -0.71 0.14
CA PHE A 7 -35.43 -0.30 1.50
C PHE A 7 -34.46 0.89 1.56
N TYR A 8 -33.98 1.40 0.41
CA TYR A 8 -32.95 2.45 0.36
C TYR A 8 -33.33 3.69 1.18
N SER A 9 -34.57 4.14 1.08
CA SER A 9 -35.08 5.32 1.80
C SER A 9 -35.16 5.16 3.32
N VAL A 10 -35.11 3.92 3.81
CA VAL A 10 -35.21 3.59 5.24
C VAL A 10 -33.91 3.06 5.83
N LEU A 11 -32.85 2.89 5.02
CA LEU A 11 -31.51 2.54 5.51
C LEU A 11 -30.98 3.63 6.45
N ASN A 12 -30.25 3.23 7.51
CA ASN A 12 -29.70 4.13 8.53
C ASN A 12 -30.75 4.94 9.32
N THR A 13 -31.98 4.43 9.40
CA THR A 13 -33.05 5.00 10.23
C THR A 13 -33.46 4.02 11.34
N ASN A 14 -34.36 4.45 12.23
CA ASN A 14 -34.96 3.56 13.24
C ASN A 14 -36.15 2.75 12.70
N TYR A 15 -36.27 2.59 11.37
CA TYR A 15 -37.33 1.78 10.77
C TYR A 15 -37.21 0.32 11.21
N ILE A 16 -38.33 -0.28 11.61
CA ILE A 16 -38.40 -1.68 12.05
C ILE A 16 -39.20 -2.46 11.00
N PRO A 17 -38.55 -3.33 10.20
CA PRO A 17 -39.25 -4.12 9.20
C PRO A 17 -40.19 -5.14 9.86
N ASP A 18 -41.36 -5.32 9.25
CA ASP A 18 -42.28 -6.40 9.62
C ASP A 18 -41.74 -7.78 9.22
N GLN A 19 -42.47 -8.85 9.58
CA GLN A 19 -41.99 -10.21 9.34
C GLN A 19 -41.84 -10.56 7.85
N ALA A 20 -42.71 -10.04 6.98
CA ALA A 20 -42.61 -10.29 5.54
C ALA A 20 -41.47 -9.49 4.93
N GLU A 21 -41.25 -8.27 5.40
CA GLU A 21 -40.14 -7.43 4.99
C GLU A 21 -38.79 -7.99 5.40
N ARG A 22 -38.68 -8.61 6.58
CA ARG A 22 -37.45 -9.28 7.03
C ARG A 22 -36.98 -10.35 6.06
N VAL A 23 -37.89 -11.20 5.58
CA VAL A 23 -37.57 -12.24 4.59
C VAL A 23 -37.01 -11.61 3.31
N LEU A 24 -37.58 -10.50 2.86
CA LEU A 24 -37.07 -9.77 1.68
C LEU A 24 -35.70 -9.15 1.92
N VAL A 25 -35.46 -8.61 3.12
CA VAL A 25 -34.16 -8.06 3.50
C VAL A 25 -33.10 -9.17 3.56
N GLU A 26 -33.44 -10.33 4.12
CA GLU A 26 -32.56 -11.50 4.16
C GLU A 26 -32.15 -11.96 2.74
N ASP A 27 -33.11 -12.07 1.81
CA ASP A 27 -32.82 -12.41 0.41
C ASP A 27 -31.89 -11.39 -0.25
N ILE A 28 -32.11 -10.09 0.00
CA ILE A 28 -31.23 -9.03 -0.52
C ILE A 28 -29.82 -9.17 0.04
N ILE A 29 -29.67 -9.43 1.34
CA ILE A 29 -28.38 -9.62 1.99
C ILE A 29 -27.64 -10.82 1.36
N LEU A 30 -28.32 -11.95 1.18
CA LEU A 30 -27.70 -13.14 0.59
C LEU A 30 -27.16 -12.89 -0.83
N VAL A 31 -27.92 -12.17 -1.65
CA VAL A 31 -27.46 -11.78 -3.01
C VAL A 31 -26.25 -10.86 -2.93
N GLN A 32 -26.30 -9.85 -2.06
CA GLN A 32 -25.20 -8.89 -1.88
C GLN A 32 -23.94 -9.56 -1.35
N GLU A 33 -24.03 -10.45 -0.36
CA GLU A 33 -22.90 -11.19 0.20
C GLU A 33 -22.25 -12.10 -0.85
N SER A 34 -23.06 -12.73 -1.71
CA SER A 34 -22.56 -13.52 -2.83
C SER A 34 -21.79 -12.67 -3.85
N GLU A 35 -22.31 -11.48 -4.20
CA GLU A 35 -21.63 -10.57 -5.11
C GLU A 35 -20.34 -10.01 -4.49
N ILE A 36 -20.35 -9.64 -3.21
CA ILE A 36 -19.16 -9.22 -2.46
C ILE A 36 -18.11 -10.32 -2.51
N PHE A 37 -18.48 -11.56 -2.20
CA PHE A 37 -17.55 -12.69 -2.24
C PHE A 37 -16.93 -12.89 -3.62
N GLN A 38 -17.72 -12.77 -4.69
CA GLN A 38 -17.21 -12.87 -6.07
C GLN A 38 -16.24 -11.73 -6.41
N LEU A 39 -16.56 -10.50 -6.02
CA LEU A 39 -15.70 -9.35 -6.23
C LEU A 39 -14.39 -9.48 -5.46
N GLU A 40 -14.44 -9.92 -4.20
CA GLU A 40 -13.25 -10.18 -3.38
C GLU A 40 -12.36 -11.26 -4.02
N ALA A 41 -12.95 -12.33 -4.54
CA ALA A 41 -12.22 -13.39 -5.24
C ALA A 41 -11.50 -12.89 -6.50
N ILE A 42 -12.03 -11.87 -7.18
CA ILE A 42 -11.38 -11.22 -8.33
C ILE A 42 -10.30 -10.23 -7.90
N ILE A 43 -10.58 -9.43 -6.87
CA ILE A 43 -9.68 -8.36 -6.40
C ILE A 43 -8.43 -8.92 -5.73
N ALA A 44 -8.55 -9.97 -4.94
CA ALA A 44 -7.44 -10.58 -4.20
C ALA A 44 -6.22 -10.94 -5.09
N PRO A 45 -6.36 -11.71 -6.18
CA PRO A 45 -5.21 -12.05 -7.04
C PRO A 45 -4.65 -10.83 -7.79
N ILE A 46 -5.49 -9.84 -8.12
CA ILE A 46 -5.05 -8.61 -8.77
C ILE A 46 -4.15 -7.80 -7.82
N LEU A 47 -4.58 -7.63 -6.57
CA LEU A 47 -3.79 -6.94 -5.55
C LEU A 47 -2.48 -7.67 -5.25
N GLN A 48 -2.52 -9.00 -5.18
CA GLN A 48 -1.31 -9.81 -5.04
C GLN A 48 -0.33 -9.56 -6.18
N ARG A 49 -0.80 -9.62 -7.44
CA ARG A 49 0.05 -9.36 -8.61
C ARG A 49 0.60 -7.93 -8.63
N LEU A 50 -0.22 -6.95 -8.29
CA LEU A 50 0.19 -5.54 -8.19
C LEU A 50 1.35 -5.38 -7.20
N ASN A 51 1.23 -5.99 -6.02
CA ASN A 51 2.26 -5.90 -4.98
C ASN A 51 3.55 -6.59 -5.42
N SER A 52 3.47 -7.77 -6.04
CA SER A 52 4.64 -8.46 -6.60
C SER A 52 5.35 -7.61 -7.66
N LEU A 53 4.60 -6.96 -8.56
CA LEU A 53 5.16 -6.07 -9.57
C LEU A 53 5.79 -4.81 -8.96
N LYS A 54 5.17 -4.21 -7.94
CA LYS A 54 5.75 -3.07 -7.22
C LYS A 54 7.08 -3.42 -6.57
N THR A 55 7.16 -4.57 -5.90
CA THR A 55 8.40 -5.06 -5.28
C THR A 55 9.48 -5.33 -6.32
N SER A 56 9.14 -6.03 -7.40
CA SER A 56 10.06 -6.28 -8.51
C SER A 56 10.55 -4.98 -9.14
N SER A 57 9.66 -4.04 -9.45
CA SER A 57 10.02 -2.73 -10.02
C SER A 57 10.96 -1.95 -9.09
N LYS A 58 10.69 -1.95 -7.78
CA LYS A 58 11.57 -1.31 -6.79
C LYS A 58 12.97 -1.93 -6.78
N ALA A 59 13.07 -3.26 -6.84
CA ALA A 59 14.35 -3.97 -6.89
C ALA A 59 15.14 -3.61 -8.16
N HIS A 60 14.47 -3.60 -9.32
CA HIS A 60 15.11 -3.21 -10.59
C HIS A 60 15.55 -1.75 -10.60
N LYS A 61 14.75 -0.84 -10.05
CA LYS A 61 15.13 0.57 -9.87
C LYS A 61 16.37 0.71 -8.97
N ALA A 62 16.49 -0.11 -7.93
CA ALA A 62 17.67 -0.12 -7.07
C ALA A 62 18.93 -0.60 -7.80
N LEU A 63 18.81 -1.50 -8.78
CA LEU A 63 19.95 -1.97 -9.59
C LEU A 63 20.57 -0.85 -10.43
N ILE A 64 19.74 0.01 -11.01
CA ILE A 64 20.20 1.13 -11.84
C ILE A 64 20.55 2.39 -11.02
N SER A 65 20.35 2.35 -9.70
CA SER A 65 20.65 3.49 -8.83
C SER A 65 22.14 3.83 -8.86
N GLN A 66 22.45 5.14 -8.82
CA GLN A 66 23.82 5.63 -8.84
C GLN A 66 24.65 5.07 -7.66
N ALA A 67 24.00 4.74 -6.55
CA ALA A 67 24.64 4.13 -5.38
C ALA A 67 25.38 2.83 -5.71
N ARG A 68 24.89 2.01 -6.65
CA ARG A 68 25.59 0.77 -7.08
C ARG A 68 26.70 1.00 -8.11
N ARG A 69 26.83 2.22 -8.63
CA ARG A 69 27.87 2.59 -9.60
C ARG A 69 29.11 3.20 -8.93
N LEU A 70 29.07 3.44 -7.63
CA LEU A 70 30.23 3.94 -6.89
C LEU A 70 31.21 2.78 -6.66
N PRO A 71 32.47 2.90 -7.11
CA PRO A 71 33.53 1.97 -6.74
C PRO A 71 33.65 1.86 -5.21
N ALA A 72 33.95 0.66 -4.72
CA ALA A 72 34.04 0.41 -3.27
C ALA A 72 35.07 1.33 -2.60
N GLU A 73 36.14 1.67 -3.32
CA GLU A 73 37.17 2.60 -2.88
C GLU A 73 36.62 4.03 -2.69
N LEU A 74 35.73 4.47 -3.58
CA LEU A 74 35.06 5.77 -3.49
C LEU A 74 34.06 5.82 -2.34
N VAL A 75 33.29 4.74 -2.14
CA VAL A 75 32.38 4.62 -0.99
C VAL A 75 33.17 4.65 0.32
N ALA A 76 34.24 3.86 0.43
CA ALA A 76 35.12 3.85 1.59
C ALA A 76 35.79 5.20 1.82
N ALA A 77 36.26 5.88 0.76
CA ALA A 77 36.84 7.22 0.86
C ALA A 77 35.81 8.25 1.35
N ILE A 78 34.56 8.20 0.90
CA ILE A 78 33.48 9.06 1.41
C ILE A 78 33.27 8.81 2.91
N PHE A 79 33.14 7.54 3.34
CA PHE A 79 32.98 7.21 4.75
C PHE A 79 34.19 7.63 5.60
N LEU A 80 35.42 7.47 5.09
CA LEU A 80 36.65 7.92 5.74
C LEU A 80 36.75 9.45 5.80
N LEU A 81 36.38 10.18 4.75
CA LEU A 81 36.29 11.65 4.76
C LEU A 81 35.25 12.15 5.78
N CYS A 82 34.15 11.43 5.93
CA CYS A 82 33.14 11.69 6.95
C CYS A 82 33.62 11.31 8.37
N TYR A 83 34.54 10.36 8.51
CA TYR A 83 35.05 9.85 9.80
C TYR A 83 36.31 10.57 10.31
N VAL A 84 37.22 10.97 9.42
CA VAL A 84 38.47 11.68 9.75
C VAL A 84 38.18 13.08 10.32
N ASN A 85 36.99 13.62 10.10
CA ASN A 85 36.46 14.73 10.87
C ASN A 85 35.82 14.21 12.17
N GLY A 86 36.62 13.69 13.10
CA GLY A 86 36.20 13.29 14.46
C GLY A 86 35.64 14.42 15.34
N LYS A 87 35.09 15.47 14.73
CA LYS A 87 34.19 16.46 15.30
C LYS A 87 32.94 16.52 14.42
N PRO A 88 31.72 16.61 15.00
CA PRO A 88 30.52 16.83 14.21
C PRO A 88 30.74 18.09 13.35
N PHE A 89 30.41 18.03 12.06
CA PHE A 89 30.45 19.19 11.17
C PHE A 89 29.60 20.32 11.77
N GLY A 90 30.25 21.21 12.52
CA GLY A 90 29.70 22.50 12.97
C GLY A 90 29.74 23.54 11.84
N GLY A 91 29.36 23.13 10.64
CA GLY A 91 29.42 23.95 9.44
C GLY A 91 28.37 23.48 8.46
N SER A 92 27.21 24.14 8.52
CA SER A 92 26.06 24.10 7.61
C SER A 92 26.29 23.40 6.26
N LEU A 93 26.23 22.06 6.23
CA LEU A 93 25.83 21.34 5.03
C LEU A 93 24.35 21.03 5.19
N ARG A 94 23.54 21.66 4.35
CA ARG A 94 22.11 21.42 4.22
C ARG A 94 21.85 19.91 4.19
N SER A 95 21.13 19.43 5.22
CA SER A 95 20.74 18.03 5.39
C SER A 95 20.00 17.51 4.17
N HIS A 96 20.70 16.77 3.32
CA HIS A 96 20.07 15.76 2.47
C HIS A 96 20.43 14.40 3.07
N THR A 97 19.60 13.95 4.00
CA THR A 97 19.70 12.66 4.66
C THR A 97 19.63 11.56 3.60
N LEU A 98 20.76 10.93 3.29
CA LEU A 98 20.79 9.69 2.52
C LEU A 98 20.36 8.56 3.46
N CYS A 99 19.06 8.33 3.56
CA CYS A 99 18.50 7.16 4.24
C CYS A 99 18.86 5.91 3.43
N ILE A 100 20.00 5.30 3.73
CA ILE A 100 20.31 3.95 3.28
C ILE A 100 19.62 3.00 4.26
N SER A 101 18.44 2.51 3.88
CA SER A 101 17.79 1.43 4.61
C SER A 101 18.59 0.13 4.45
N PRO A 102 18.72 -0.69 5.51
CA PRO A 102 19.36 -2.00 5.40
C PRO A 102 18.58 -2.92 4.46
N PRO A 103 19.24 -3.83 3.74
CA PRO A 103 18.55 -4.89 3.01
C PRO A 103 17.85 -5.84 4.00
N ALA A 104 16.61 -6.22 3.67
CA ALA A 104 15.83 -7.25 4.35
C ALA A 104 16.30 -8.66 3.97
#